data_AF-A0A0E3QBX4-F1
#
_entry.id   AF-A0A0E3QBX4-F1
#
_cell.length_a   1.000
_cell.length_b   1.000
_cell.length_c   1.000
_cell.angle_alpha   90.00
_cell.angle_beta   90.00
_cell.angle_gamma   90.00
#
_symmetry.space_group_name_H-M   'P 1'
#
loop_
_entity.id
_entity.type
_entity.pdbx_description
1 polymer ?
#
loop_
_entity_poly.entity_id
_entity_poly.type
_entity_poly.pdbx_seq_one_letter_code
_entity_poly.pdbx_strand_id
1 'polypeptide(L)'
;MYQQGTSICMEASSTDNKPEFEKTSYQQLLIVDLKKEIEMARKLDSEKLASEIQKIGFSCQHCGKCCRRAFGDNRVAVIPSEIERIREYTDLSKLEVAGPFVTEDSIPDGEEESEEERPETSFEALEENEESFSPDRLEYFEDYIDCEGKVHAFGWILRRKRNGDCIFLERDTYKCRIYPVRPMLCSTYPFYIEELKLQTCECEGLGSPISIEDSRKMAENLLFRYISELGDTLDLYENFVDFRRGEQGLKLAKKSLENGTFTFIVHDSKGSTEISG
;
A
#
# COMPACT_ATOMS: atom_id res chain seq x y z
N MET A 1 13.51 -3.95 -66.01
CA MET A 1 12.32 -4.73 -65.61
C MET A 1 12.55 -5.27 -64.22
N TYR A 2 12.13 -4.52 -63.20
CA TYR A 2 11.83 -5.04 -61.87
C TYR A 2 10.57 -4.30 -61.42
N GLN A 3 9.47 -5.04 -61.36
CA GLN A 3 8.15 -4.56 -61.01
C GLN A 3 8.01 -4.44 -59.49
N GLN A 4 7.22 -3.43 -59.13
CA GLN A 4 6.60 -3.08 -57.86
C GLN A 4 6.17 -4.28 -57.01
N GLY A 5 6.46 -4.21 -55.71
CA GLY A 5 5.86 -5.03 -54.66
C GLY A 5 4.96 -4.15 -53.79
N THR A 6 3.68 -4.45 -53.84
CA THR A 6 2.54 -3.67 -53.34
C THR A 6 2.40 -3.77 -51.82
N SER A 7 2.06 -2.64 -51.20
CA SER A 7 1.50 -2.53 -49.85
C SER A 7 0.27 -3.43 -49.68
N ILE A 8 0.30 -4.34 -48.72
CA ILE A 8 -0.89 -5.05 -48.25
C ILE A 8 -0.89 -4.96 -46.72
N CYS A 9 -1.65 -3.98 -46.21
CA CYS A 9 -2.25 -4.07 -44.90
C CYS A 9 -3.24 -5.24 -44.95
N MET A 10 -2.97 -6.33 -44.24
CA MET A 10 -3.98 -7.35 -44.00
C MET A 10 -4.81 -6.93 -42.79
N GLU A 11 -6.07 -6.63 -43.07
CA GLU A 11 -7.15 -6.61 -42.08
C GLU A 11 -7.25 -8.00 -41.44
N ALA A 12 -7.05 -8.07 -40.13
CA ALA A 12 -7.39 -9.25 -39.34
C ALA A 12 -8.79 -9.03 -38.75
N SER A 13 -9.74 -9.76 -39.32
CA SER A 13 -11.10 -9.92 -38.78
C SER A 13 -11.08 -10.51 -37.38
N SER A 14 -11.88 -9.89 -36.52
CA SER A 14 -12.49 -10.36 -35.28
C SER A 14 -12.35 -11.86 -34.97
N THR A 15 -11.52 -12.17 -33.96
CA THR A 15 -11.86 -13.10 -32.89
C THR A 15 -11.27 -12.53 -31.59
N ASP A 16 -12.15 -12.19 -30.64
CA ASP A 16 -11.79 -11.92 -29.25
C ASP A 16 -11.17 -13.20 -28.63
N ASN A 17 -9.89 -13.43 -28.89
CA ASN A 17 -9.08 -14.32 -28.07
C ASN A 17 -8.31 -13.43 -27.12
N LYS A 18 -8.97 -13.07 -26.01
CA LYS A 18 -8.28 -12.59 -24.82
C LYS A 18 -7.25 -13.69 -24.46
N PRO A 19 -5.93 -13.41 -24.45
CA PRO A 19 -5.00 -14.41 -23.97
C PRO A 19 -5.38 -14.73 -22.52
N GLU A 20 -5.84 -15.96 -22.27
CA GLU A 20 -5.96 -16.49 -20.92
C GLU A 20 -4.55 -16.61 -20.37
N PHE A 21 -4.11 -15.55 -19.69
CA PHE A 21 -2.92 -15.61 -18.86
C PHE A 21 -3.21 -16.62 -17.74
N GLU A 22 -2.76 -17.86 -17.93
CA GLU A 22 -2.78 -18.88 -16.90
C GLU A 22 -1.90 -18.44 -15.73
N LYS A 23 -2.34 -18.73 -14.51
CA LYS A 23 -1.56 -18.48 -13.30
C LYS A 23 -0.21 -19.20 -13.39
N THR A 24 0.87 -18.49 -13.11
CA THR A 24 2.21 -19.09 -13.14
C THR A 24 2.33 -20.19 -12.08
N SER A 25 3.23 -21.15 -12.28
CA SER A 25 3.51 -22.18 -11.27
C SER A 25 3.93 -21.57 -9.93
N TYR A 26 4.64 -20.44 -9.97
CA TYR A 26 5.01 -19.68 -8.78
C TYR A 26 3.80 -19.05 -8.07
N GLN A 27 2.90 -18.40 -8.83
CA GLN A 27 1.66 -17.83 -8.28
C GLN A 27 0.78 -18.91 -7.63
N GLN A 28 0.72 -20.10 -8.22
CA GLN A 28 -0.01 -21.23 -7.64
C GLN A 28 0.61 -21.70 -6.31
N LEU A 29 1.94 -21.74 -6.21
CA LEU A 29 2.64 -22.06 -4.94
C LEU A 29 2.31 -21.03 -3.85
N LEU A 30 2.40 -19.73 -4.16
CA LEU A 30 2.06 -18.66 -3.21
C LEU A 30 0.61 -18.78 -2.70
N ILE A 31 -0.33 -19.07 -3.60
CA ILE A 31 -1.76 -19.27 -3.24
C ILE A 31 -1.92 -20.47 -2.28
N VAL A 32 -1.22 -21.58 -2.53
CA VAL A 32 -1.29 -22.77 -1.67
C VAL A 32 -0.70 -22.48 -0.29
N ASP A 33 0.43 -21.79 -0.23
CA ASP A 33 1.09 -21.43 1.03
C ASP A 33 0.24 -20.47 1.86
N LEU A 34 -0.33 -19.43 1.24
CA LEU A 34 -1.27 -18.51 1.90
C LEU A 34 -2.50 -19.24 2.45
N LYS A 35 -3.09 -20.16 1.68
CA LYS A 35 -4.25 -20.95 2.15
C LYS A 35 -3.91 -21.77 3.38
N LYS A 36 -2.73 -22.40 3.39
CA LYS A 36 -2.23 -23.17 4.53
C LYS A 36 -1.98 -22.27 5.73
N GLU A 37 -1.38 -21.10 5.53
CA GLU A 37 -1.14 -20.13 6.59
C GLU A 37 -2.43 -19.61 7.20
N ILE A 38 -3.43 -19.25 6.39
CA ILE A 38 -4.77 -18.86 6.86
C ILE A 38 -5.42 -19.98 7.69
N GLU A 39 -5.31 -21.23 7.25
CA GLU A 39 -5.84 -22.39 8.00
C GLU A 39 -5.16 -22.52 9.37
N MET A 40 -3.85 -22.31 9.44
CA MET A 40 -3.10 -22.34 10.69
C MET A 40 -3.42 -21.13 11.59
N ALA A 41 -3.52 -19.94 11.00
CA ALA A 41 -3.85 -18.70 11.70
C ALA A 41 -5.23 -18.80 12.37
N ARG A 42 -6.23 -19.38 11.70
CA ARG A 42 -7.57 -19.63 12.27
C ARG A 42 -7.57 -20.57 13.48
N LYS A 43 -6.51 -21.35 13.68
CA LYS A 43 -6.33 -22.27 14.83
C LYS A 43 -5.51 -21.64 15.96
N LEU A 44 -5.03 -20.41 15.81
CA LEU A 44 -4.32 -19.72 16.87
C LEU A 44 -5.26 -19.48 18.06
N ASP A 45 -4.71 -19.70 19.25
CA ASP A 45 -5.41 -19.48 20.51
C ASP A 45 -5.36 -17.99 20.87
N SER A 46 -6.49 -17.30 20.72
CA SER A 46 -6.62 -15.88 21.04
C SER A 46 -6.41 -15.57 22.53
N GLU A 47 -6.75 -16.49 23.45
CA GLU A 47 -6.51 -16.30 24.88
C GLU A 47 -5.02 -16.42 25.22
N LYS A 48 -4.30 -17.29 24.51
CA LYS A 48 -2.84 -17.36 24.60
C LYS A 48 -2.20 -16.07 24.12
N LEU A 49 -2.61 -15.55 22.96
CA LEU A 49 -2.14 -14.26 22.45
C LEU A 49 -2.45 -13.12 23.44
N ALA A 50 -3.67 -13.07 23.99
CA ALA A 50 -4.07 -12.08 24.98
C ALA A 50 -3.21 -12.16 26.26
N SER A 51 -2.84 -13.37 26.68
CA SER A 51 -1.96 -13.60 27.83
C SER A 51 -0.52 -13.13 27.55
N GLU A 52 -0.02 -13.31 26.33
CA GLU A 52 1.30 -12.81 25.91
C GLU A 52 1.30 -11.28 25.81
N ILE A 53 0.29 -10.69 25.18
CA ILE A 53 0.10 -9.22 25.10
C ILE A 53 0.00 -8.62 26.50
N GLN A 54 -0.73 -9.26 27.42
CA GLN A 54 -0.85 -8.78 28.80
C GLN A 54 0.51 -8.76 29.51
N LYS A 55 1.33 -9.80 29.32
CA LYS A 55 2.67 -9.88 29.92
C LYS A 55 3.62 -8.82 29.36
N ILE A 56 3.52 -8.54 28.06
CA ILE A 56 4.31 -7.49 27.41
C ILE A 56 3.90 -6.11 27.95
N GLY A 57 2.59 -5.89 28.10
CA GLY A 57 2.03 -4.62 28.55
C GLY A 57 2.04 -3.57 27.44
N PHE A 58 0.93 -2.85 27.31
CA PHE A 58 0.82 -1.75 26.36
C PHE A 58 -0.26 -0.75 26.75
N SER A 59 0.06 0.54 26.63
CA SER A 59 -0.92 1.62 26.66
C SER A 59 -0.55 2.69 25.64
N CYS A 60 -1.44 2.96 24.68
CA CYS A 60 -1.21 4.01 23.69
C CYS A 60 -1.19 5.38 24.39
N GLN A 61 -0.08 6.11 24.29
CA GLN A 61 0.06 7.42 24.90
C GLN A 61 -0.51 8.57 24.05
N HIS A 62 -1.13 8.26 22.90
CA HIS A 62 -1.60 9.26 21.94
C HIS A 62 -0.53 10.30 21.55
N CYS A 63 0.75 9.91 21.49
CA CYS A 63 1.88 10.80 21.23
C CYS A 63 2.09 11.16 19.75
N GLY A 64 1.36 10.50 18.84
CA GLY A 64 1.43 10.74 17.39
C GLY A 64 2.76 10.38 16.73
N LYS A 65 3.72 9.73 17.43
CA LYS A 65 5.03 9.38 16.86
C LYS A 65 4.92 8.41 15.68
N CYS A 66 4.09 7.37 15.81
CA CYS A 66 3.83 6.43 14.70
C CYS A 66 3.19 7.08 13.47
N CYS A 67 2.64 8.30 13.59
CA CYS A 67 2.05 9.03 12.46
C CYS A 67 3.01 10.05 11.85
N ARG A 68 4.21 10.24 12.41
CA ARG A 68 5.13 11.30 12.02
C ARG A 68 6.38 10.76 11.35
N ARG A 69 6.78 11.34 10.22
CA ARG A 69 7.99 10.92 9.49
C ARG A 69 9.27 11.10 10.30
N ALA A 70 9.29 12.11 11.17
CA ALA A 70 10.40 12.40 12.07
C ALA A 70 10.74 11.26 13.06
N PHE A 71 9.86 10.27 13.22
CA PHE A 71 10.07 9.11 14.10
C PHE A 71 10.16 7.78 13.34
N GLY A 72 10.49 7.84 12.05
CA GLY A 72 10.67 6.66 11.20
C GLY A 72 9.67 6.60 10.04
N ASP A 73 9.82 5.58 9.19
CA ASP A 73 8.92 5.37 8.06
C ASP A 73 7.79 4.38 8.40
N ASN A 74 6.71 4.91 9.00
CA ASN A 74 5.54 4.12 9.39
C ASN A 74 4.46 4.20 8.31
N ARG A 75 4.74 3.67 7.12
CA ARG A 75 3.75 3.58 6.04
C ARG A 75 2.68 2.56 6.40
N VAL A 76 1.45 2.83 5.95
CA VAL A 76 0.28 2.01 6.31
C VAL A 76 -0.38 1.53 5.04
N ALA A 77 -0.11 0.28 4.67
CA ALA A 77 -0.92 -0.42 3.68
C ALA A 77 -2.35 -0.56 4.22
N VAL A 78 -3.33 -0.40 3.33
CA VAL A 78 -4.75 -0.49 3.68
C VAL A 78 -5.48 -1.35 2.67
N ILE A 79 -6.38 -2.20 3.15
CA ILE A 79 -7.23 -3.00 2.27
C ILE A 79 -8.47 -2.19 1.84
N PRO A 80 -9.13 -2.53 0.73
CA PRO A 80 -10.27 -1.75 0.21
C PRO A 80 -11.37 -1.49 1.24
N SER A 81 -11.67 -2.46 2.10
CA SER A 81 -12.70 -2.31 3.15
C SER A 81 -12.35 -1.25 4.19
N GLU A 82 -11.07 -0.96 4.44
CA GLU A 82 -10.66 0.09 5.37
C GLU A 82 -10.77 1.46 4.76
N ILE A 83 -10.45 1.56 3.47
CA ILE A 83 -10.62 2.81 2.72
C ILE A 83 -12.09 3.21 2.78
N GLU A 84 -13.02 2.29 2.50
CA GLU A 84 -14.46 2.60 2.57
C GLU A 84 -14.91 3.04 3.97
N ARG A 85 -14.49 2.36 5.04
CA ARG A 85 -14.79 2.80 6.42
C ARG A 85 -14.27 4.21 6.73
N ILE A 86 -13.09 4.55 6.24
CA ILE A 86 -12.50 5.87 6.46
C ILE A 86 -13.25 6.93 5.64
N ARG A 87 -13.62 6.63 4.40
CA ARG A 87 -14.40 7.52 3.53
C ARG A 87 -15.76 7.84 4.16
N GLU A 88 -16.47 6.83 4.64
CA GLU A 88 -17.75 6.98 5.35
C GLU A 88 -17.65 7.88 6.60
N TYR A 89 -16.47 7.95 7.23
CA TYR A 89 -16.22 8.76 8.42
C TYR A 89 -15.70 10.18 8.12
N THR A 90 -15.06 10.40 6.97
CA THR A 90 -14.28 11.63 6.69
C THR A 90 -14.76 12.45 5.50
N ASP A 91 -15.76 11.98 4.77
CA ASP A 91 -16.25 12.54 3.49
C ASP A 91 -15.16 12.68 2.39
N LEU A 92 -13.96 12.16 2.63
CA LEU A 92 -12.86 12.15 1.67
C LEU A 92 -13.14 11.15 0.53
N SER A 93 -12.62 11.47 -0.65
CA SER A 93 -12.57 10.53 -1.76
C SER A 93 -11.57 9.39 -1.49
N LYS A 94 -11.68 8.31 -2.27
CA LYS A 94 -10.76 7.17 -2.18
C LYS A 94 -9.29 7.60 -2.33
N LEU A 95 -8.99 8.48 -3.28
CA LEU A 95 -7.63 8.94 -3.60
C LEU A 95 -7.06 9.93 -2.59
N GLU A 96 -7.92 10.65 -1.87
CA GLU A 96 -7.51 11.49 -0.73
C GLU A 96 -7.18 10.64 0.51
N VAL A 97 -7.84 9.50 0.68
CA VAL A 97 -7.56 8.57 1.77
C VAL A 97 -6.30 7.75 1.50
N ALA A 98 -6.21 7.14 0.32
CA ALA A 98 -5.14 6.21 -0.03
C ALA A 98 -4.71 6.33 -1.50
N GLY A 99 -3.41 6.25 -1.73
CA GLY A 99 -2.81 6.22 -3.07
C GLY A 99 -2.48 4.79 -3.53
N PRO A 100 -2.21 4.59 -4.84
CA PRO A 100 -1.64 3.36 -5.37
C PRO A 100 -0.34 2.99 -4.64
N PHE A 101 -0.22 1.74 -4.18
CA PHE A 101 1.02 1.26 -3.59
C PHE A 101 1.95 0.69 -4.68
N VAL A 102 2.93 1.49 -5.07
CA VAL A 102 4.06 1.05 -5.91
C VAL A 102 5.24 0.82 -4.98
N THR A 103 5.81 -0.38 -4.99
CA THR A 103 6.88 -0.80 -4.08
C THR A 103 8.12 0.06 -4.29
N GLU A 104 8.46 0.90 -3.32
CA GLU A 104 9.62 1.80 -3.34
C GLU A 104 10.96 1.07 -3.12
N ASP A 105 10.97 -0.26 -2.94
CA ASP A 105 12.14 -1.09 -2.59
C ASP A 105 13.31 -1.02 -3.60
N SER A 106 13.16 -0.28 -4.70
CA SER A 106 14.20 -0.10 -5.72
C SER A 106 14.88 1.28 -5.68
N ILE A 107 14.50 2.18 -4.78
CA ILE A 107 15.16 3.49 -4.64
C ILE A 107 16.32 3.32 -3.64
N PRO A 108 17.60 3.42 -4.06
CA PRO A 108 18.70 3.55 -3.11
C PRO A 108 18.42 4.79 -2.27
N ASP A 109 18.56 4.69 -0.94
CA ASP A 109 18.49 5.86 -0.05
C ASP A 109 19.36 6.97 -0.63
N GLY A 110 18.71 7.96 -1.25
CA GLY A 110 19.38 9.13 -1.80
C GLY A 110 20.11 9.80 -0.65
N GLU A 111 21.37 10.12 -0.89
CA GLU A 111 22.29 10.76 0.04
C GLU A 111 21.57 11.80 0.91
N GLU A 112 21.76 11.69 2.22
CA GLU A 112 21.36 12.68 3.21
C GLU A 112 21.78 14.08 2.72
N GLU A 113 20.85 14.85 2.14
CA GLU A 113 21.05 16.27 1.97
C GLU A 113 21.16 16.85 3.38
N SER A 114 22.41 17.15 3.75
CA SER A 114 22.83 17.73 5.01
C SER A 114 21.90 18.86 5.46
N GLU A 115 21.49 18.79 6.72
CA GLU A 115 20.80 19.84 7.46
C GLU A 115 21.59 21.16 7.37
N GLU A 116 21.20 22.06 6.47
CA GLU A 116 21.48 23.48 6.62
C GLU A 116 20.17 24.25 6.79
N GLU A 117 20.07 24.86 7.97
CA GLU A 117 18.99 25.67 8.51
C GLU A 117 18.35 26.60 7.47
N ARG A 118 17.03 26.49 7.25
CA ARG A 118 16.24 27.56 6.63
C ARG A 118 15.44 28.31 7.71
N PRO A 119 15.56 29.64 7.80
CA PRO A 119 14.92 30.42 8.85
C PRO A 119 13.41 30.46 8.66
N GLU A 120 12.68 30.30 9.77
CA GLU A 120 11.25 30.54 9.85
C GLU A 120 10.96 32.02 9.59
N THR A 121 10.67 32.40 8.35
CA THR A 121 9.72 33.47 7.98
C THR A 121 9.75 33.72 6.47
N SER A 122 8.80 33.14 5.72
CA SER A 122 8.11 33.83 4.61
C SER A 122 6.99 32.95 4.08
N PHE A 123 5.78 33.48 4.22
CA PHE A 123 4.53 32.94 3.74
C PHE A 123 4.45 33.20 2.23
N GLU A 124 4.77 32.20 1.40
CA GLU A 124 4.41 32.20 -0.02
C GLU A 124 3.69 30.89 -0.34
N ALA A 125 2.59 31.03 -1.07
CA ALA A 125 1.67 29.96 -1.41
C ALA A 125 2.42 28.87 -2.19
N LEU A 126 2.58 27.71 -1.55
CA LEU A 126 3.21 26.55 -2.17
C LEU A 126 2.14 25.72 -2.85
N GLU A 127 2.13 25.83 -4.17
CA GLU A 127 1.35 25.06 -5.11
C GLU A 127 1.52 23.54 -4.92
N GLU A 128 0.48 22.85 -5.38
CA GLU A 128 0.19 21.42 -5.30
C GLU A 128 1.38 20.59 -5.79
N ASN A 129 1.86 19.68 -4.94
CA ASN A 129 2.57 18.51 -5.42
C ASN A 129 2.17 17.35 -4.53
N GLU A 130 1.20 16.58 -5.04
CA GLU A 130 0.96 15.20 -4.64
C GLU A 130 2.28 14.41 -4.71
N GLU A 131 2.36 13.22 -4.13
CA GLU A 131 3.50 12.29 -4.24
C GLU A 131 3.91 12.10 -5.73
N SER A 132 4.75 13.00 -6.25
CA SER A 132 4.97 13.14 -7.67
C SER A 132 6.05 12.17 -8.10
N PHE A 133 5.72 11.26 -9.00
CA PHE A 133 6.69 10.47 -9.74
C PHE A 133 7.55 11.44 -10.56
N SER A 134 8.85 11.54 -10.26
CA SER A 134 9.76 12.24 -11.17
C SER A 134 10.04 11.31 -12.36
N PRO A 135 10.34 11.86 -13.57
CA PRO A 135 10.67 11.04 -14.74
C PRO A 135 11.82 10.06 -14.51
N ASP A 136 12.77 10.43 -13.66
CA ASP A 136 13.92 9.61 -13.28
C ASP A 136 13.51 8.43 -12.37
N ARG A 137 12.46 8.60 -11.57
CA ARG A 137 11.92 7.53 -10.72
C ARG A 137 11.22 6.42 -11.52
N LEU A 138 10.73 6.70 -12.73
CA LEU A 138 10.04 5.69 -13.55
C LEU A 138 10.96 4.57 -14.04
N GLU A 139 12.26 4.80 -14.11
CA GLU A 139 13.22 3.76 -14.52
C GLU A 139 13.26 2.60 -13.53
N TYR A 140 13.08 2.89 -12.23
CA TYR A 140 12.99 1.88 -11.18
C TYR A 140 11.68 1.09 -11.20
N PHE A 141 10.71 1.53 -11.99
CA PHE A 141 9.39 0.91 -12.11
C PHE A 141 9.17 0.24 -13.47
N GLU A 142 10.22 0.02 -14.27
CA GLU A 142 10.08 -0.57 -15.62
C GLU A 142 9.34 -1.92 -15.60
N ASP A 143 9.60 -2.77 -14.60
CA ASP A 143 8.91 -4.06 -14.43
C ASP A 143 7.42 -3.93 -14.03
N TYR A 144 7.01 -2.73 -13.61
CA TYR A 144 5.64 -2.38 -13.24
C TYR A 144 4.93 -1.61 -14.35
N ILE A 145 5.58 -1.38 -15.51
CA ILE A 145 5.00 -0.63 -16.62
C ILE A 145 4.56 -1.59 -17.73
N ASP A 146 3.30 -1.49 -18.16
CA ASP A 146 2.81 -2.27 -19.30
C ASP A 146 3.23 -1.70 -20.67
N CYS A 147 2.90 -2.42 -21.74
CA CYS A 147 3.18 -2.00 -23.10
C CYS A 147 2.44 -0.72 -23.55
N GLU A 148 1.44 -0.25 -22.80
CA GLU A 148 0.71 0.99 -23.04
C GLU A 148 1.28 2.17 -22.23
N GLY A 149 2.24 1.92 -21.34
CA GLY A 149 2.82 2.93 -20.47
C GLY A 149 2.04 3.19 -19.18
N LYS A 150 1.16 2.27 -18.77
CA LYS A 150 0.43 2.35 -17.50
C LYS A 150 1.24 1.71 -16.38
N VAL A 151 1.19 2.30 -15.19
CA VAL A 151 1.92 1.82 -14.01
C VAL A 151 1.05 0.92 -13.17
N HIS A 152 1.50 -0.30 -12.92
CA HIS A 152 0.80 -1.27 -12.10
C HIS A 152 1.21 -1.13 -10.63
N ALA A 153 0.23 -0.95 -9.77
CA ALA A 153 0.39 -0.90 -8.32
C ALA A 153 -0.29 -2.11 -7.67
N PHE A 154 0.22 -2.55 -6.53
CA PHE A 154 -0.25 -3.72 -5.82
C PHE A 154 -0.77 -3.33 -4.44
N GLY A 155 -2.07 -3.04 -4.39
CA GLY A 155 -2.75 -2.56 -3.19
C GLY A 155 -2.68 -1.05 -3.02
N TRP A 156 -2.99 -0.63 -1.79
CA TRP A 156 -3.19 0.77 -1.43
C TRP A 156 -2.40 1.14 -0.20
N ILE A 157 -1.95 2.38 -0.15
CA ILE A 157 -1.21 2.96 0.96
C ILE A 157 -1.87 4.25 1.43
N LEU A 158 -1.99 4.46 2.74
CA LEU A 158 -2.52 5.72 3.25
C LEU A 158 -1.71 6.90 2.73
N ARG A 159 -2.42 7.94 2.27
CA ARG A 159 -1.79 9.18 1.85
C ARG A 159 -1.01 9.84 2.98
N ARG A 160 0.02 10.56 2.60
CA ARG A 160 0.80 11.40 3.50
C ARG A 160 0.67 12.86 3.13
N LYS A 161 0.90 13.70 4.13
CA LYS A 161 1.12 15.13 3.94
C LYS A 161 2.48 15.35 3.30
N ARG A 162 2.71 16.57 2.80
CA ARG A 162 3.99 16.97 2.21
C ARG A 162 5.19 16.77 3.14
N ASN A 163 5.02 16.89 4.45
CA ASN A 163 6.09 16.65 5.43
C ASN A 163 6.32 15.17 5.76
N GLY A 164 5.65 14.25 5.06
CA GLY A 164 5.72 12.81 5.27
C GLY A 164 4.84 12.29 6.42
N ASP A 165 4.13 13.15 7.16
CA ASP A 165 3.22 12.70 8.21
C ASP A 165 1.96 12.05 7.62
N CYS A 166 1.32 11.19 8.39
CA CYS A 166 0.01 10.64 8.06
C CYS A 166 -1.01 11.77 7.74
N ILE A 167 -1.80 11.59 6.68
CA ILE A 167 -2.84 12.55 6.27
C ILE A 167 -3.88 12.84 7.38
N PHE A 168 -4.05 11.92 8.33
CA PHE A 168 -5.00 12.03 9.43
C PHE A 168 -4.42 12.56 10.75
N LEU A 169 -3.15 12.95 10.79
CA LEU A 169 -2.54 13.52 11.99
C LEU A 169 -2.96 14.98 12.17
N GLU A 170 -3.53 15.35 13.31
CA GLU A 170 -3.81 16.75 13.65
C GLU A 170 -2.52 17.49 14.01
N ARG A 171 -2.30 18.69 13.44
CA ARG A 171 -1.04 19.42 13.58
C ARG A 171 -0.77 19.88 15.00
N ASP A 172 -1.80 20.39 15.67
CA ASP A 172 -1.63 21.06 16.98
C ASP A 172 -1.69 20.08 18.16
N THR A 173 -2.45 18.99 18.01
CA THR A 173 -2.67 18.02 19.09
C THR A 173 -1.87 16.74 18.92
N TYR A 174 -1.32 16.49 17.72
CA TYR A 174 -0.71 15.22 17.31
C TYR A 174 -1.63 14.00 17.49
N LYS A 175 -2.95 14.22 17.55
CA LYS A 175 -3.94 13.15 17.63
C LYS A 175 -4.39 12.74 16.23
N CYS A 176 -4.72 11.46 16.07
CA CYS A 176 -5.34 10.97 14.85
C CYS A 176 -6.81 11.40 14.79
N ARG A 177 -7.21 12.13 13.75
CA ARG A 177 -8.60 12.61 13.59
C ARG A 177 -9.60 11.49 13.29
N ILE A 178 -9.11 10.35 12.81
CA ILE A 178 -9.90 9.15 12.53
C ILE A 178 -9.72 8.05 13.58
N TYR A 179 -9.33 8.40 14.82
CA TYR A 179 -9.03 7.43 15.86
C TYR A 179 -10.05 6.26 16.00
N PRO A 180 -11.37 6.50 15.91
CA PRO A 180 -12.39 5.44 16.01
C PRO A 180 -12.44 4.47 14.82
N VAL A 181 -11.98 4.90 13.63
CA VAL A 181 -12.01 4.12 12.38
C VAL A 181 -10.62 3.92 11.77
N ARG A 182 -9.58 3.95 12.63
CA ARG A 182 -8.20 3.71 12.21
C ARG A 182 -8.07 2.40 11.43
N PRO A 183 -7.14 2.31 10.46
CA PRO A 183 -6.77 1.03 9.87
C PRO A 183 -6.42 0.00 10.94
N MET A 184 -6.59 -1.28 10.60
CA MET A 184 -6.30 -2.40 11.49
C MET A 184 -4.85 -2.34 11.96
N LEU A 185 -3.90 -2.06 11.07
CA LEU A 185 -2.48 -1.87 11.41
C LEU A 185 -2.31 -0.79 12.50
N CYS A 186 -2.91 0.38 12.33
CA CYS A 186 -2.86 1.47 13.30
C CYS A 186 -3.58 1.14 14.63
N SER A 187 -4.59 0.27 14.58
CA SER A 187 -5.39 -0.13 15.74
C SER A 187 -4.74 -1.22 16.58
N THR A 188 -3.91 -2.07 15.96
CA THR A 188 -3.21 -3.17 16.64
C THR A 188 -1.74 -2.84 16.96
N TYR A 189 -1.19 -1.76 16.41
CA TYR A 189 0.16 -1.30 16.73
C TYR A 189 0.33 -1.11 18.25
N PRO A 190 1.42 -1.61 18.85
CA PRO A 190 2.67 -2.07 18.22
C PRO A 190 2.74 -3.57 17.93
N PHE A 191 1.64 -4.31 18.07
CA PHE A 191 1.62 -5.75 17.88
C PHE A 191 1.35 -6.14 16.43
N TYR A 192 2.04 -7.17 15.97
CA TYR A 192 1.81 -7.84 14.69
C TYR A 192 2.00 -9.36 14.85
N ILE A 193 1.50 -10.13 13.89
CA ILE A 193 1.76 -11.57 13.82
C ILE A 193 2.59 -11.82 12.56
N GLU A 194 3.68 -12.56 12.74
CA GLU A 194 4.56 -12.99 11.65
C GLU A 194 4.93 -14.46 11.90
N GLU A 195 4.85 -15.29 10.86
CA GLU A 195 5.06 -16.75 10.97
C GLU A 195 4.25 -17.37 12.13
N LEU A 196 2.98 -16.97 12.27
CA LEU A 196 2.07 -17.43 13.34
C LEU A 196 2.52 -17.08 14.78
N LYS A 197 3.46 -16.15 14.95
CA LYS A 197 3.98 -15.72 16.27
C LYS A 197 3.68 -14.25 16.52
N LEU A 198 3.39 -13.92 17.77
CA LEU A 198 3.26 -12.54 18.22
C LEU A 198 4.63 -11.86 18.18
N GLN A 199 4.65 -10.66 17.59
CA GLN A 199 5.80 -9.79 17.52
C GLN A 199 5.43 -8.36 17.95
N THR A 200 6.45 -7.54 18.18
CA THR A 200 6.29 -6.14 18.62
C THR A 200 7.21 -5.21 17.85
N CYS A 201 6.68 -4.07 17.41
CA CYS A 201 7.48 -2.92 16.96
C CYS A 201 7.87 -2.02 18.14
N GLU A 202 8.83 -1.13 17.93
CA GLU A 202 9.22 -0.12 18.93
C GLU A 202 8.06 0.85 19.22
N CYS A 203 7.70 1.02 20.49
CA CYS A 203 6.69 1.99 20.89
C CYS A 203 6.85 2.40 22.36
N GLU A 204 6.70 3.69 22.66
CA GLU A 204 6.75 4.23 24.03
C GLU A 204 5.63 3.75 24.94
N GLY A 205 4.57 3.17 24.36
CA GLY A 205 3.47 2.59 25.12
C GLY A 205 3.78 1.21 25.70
N LEU A 206 4.82 0.52 25.23
CA LEU A 206 5.18 -0.82 25.69
C LEU A 206 5.59 -0.84 27.16
N GLY A 207 5.34 -1.96 27.84
CA GLY A 207 5.60 -2.14 29.27
C GLY A 207 4.61 -1.44 30.20
N SER A 208 3.69 -0.63 29.66
CA SER A 208 2.61 -0.03 30.44
C SER A 208 1.55 -1.09 30.80
N PRO A 209 0.88 -0.98 31.96
CA PRO A 209 -0.17 -1.92 32.32
C PRO A 209 -1.31 -1.93 31.30
N ILE A 210 -1.75 -3.12 30.91
CA ILE A 210 -2.96 -3.36 30.09
C ILE A 210 -3.92 -4.26 30.86
N SER A 211 -5.22 -3.94 30.81
CA SER A 211 -6.24 -4.76 31.46
C SER A 211 -6.39 -6.11 30.74
N ILE A 212 -6.95 -7.12 31.44
CA ILE A 212 -7.27 -8.41 30.81
C ILE A 212 -8.28 -8.22 29.66
N GLU A 213 -9.23 -7.30 29.83
CA GLU A 213 -10.24 -7.02 28.82
C GLU A 213 -9.62 -6.39 27.57
N ASP A 214 -8.72 -5.41 27.74
CA ASP A 214 -8.06 -4.74 26.63
C ASP A 214 -7.03 -5.64 25.95
N SER A 215 -6.36 -6.52 26.69
CA SER A 215 -5.43 -7.49 26.08
C SER A 215 -6.18 -8.52 25.22
N ARG A 216 -7.39 -8.94 25.62
CA ARG A 216 -8.28 -9.77 24.80
C ARG A 216 -8.73 -9.06 23.54
N LYS A 217 -9.24 -7.83 23.66
CA LYS A 217 -9.64 -7.01 22.50
C LYS A 217 -8.47 -6.80 21.54
N MET A 218 -7.27 -6.54 22.06
CA MET A 218 -6.07 -6.39 21.24
C MET A 218 -5.73 -7.69 20.52
N ALA A 219 -5.77 -8.84 21.21
CA ALA A 219 -5.51 -10.15 20.60
C ALA A 219 -6.53 -10.51 19.51
N GLU A 220 -7.82 -10.28 19.75
CA GLU A 220 -8.90 -10.50 18.78
C GLU A 220 -8.72 -9.62 17.54
N ASN A 221 -8.49 -8.33 17.74
CA ASN A 221 -8.25 -7.39 16.63
C ASN A 221 -6.98 -7.74 15.85
N LEU A 222 -5.92 -8.17 16.54
CA LEU A 222 -4.66 -8.57 15.93
C LEU A 222 -4.82 -9.83 15.09
N LEU A 223 -5.50 -10.85 15.61
CA LEU A 223 -5.77 -12.08 14.87
C LEU A 223 -6.70 -11.83 13.69
N PHE A 224 -7.74 -11.01 13.87
CA PHE A 224 -8.61 -10.56 12.79
C PHE A 224 -7.82 -9.86 11.69
N ARG A 225 -6.98 -8.87 12.05
CA ARG A 225 -6.09 -8.17 11.13
C ARG A 225 -5.25 -9.14 10.31
N TYR A 226 -4.52 -10.04 10.98
CA TYR A 226 -3.61 -10.97 10.33
C TYR A 226 -4.33 -11.89 9.33
N ILE A 227 -5.48 -12.45 9.72
CA ILE A 227 -6.29 -13.29 8.82
C ILE A 227 -6.86 -12.46 7.66
N SER A 228 -7.29 -11.22 7.90
CA SER A 228 -7.80 -10.32 6.86
C SER A 228 -6.73 -9.91 5.86
N GLU A 229 -5.52 -9.56 6.31
CA GLU A 229 -4.39 -9.21 5.43
C GLU A 229 -3.94 -10.41 4.59
N LEU A 230 -3.86 -11.61 5.17
CA LEU A 230 -3.59 -12.84 4.42
C LEU A 230 -4.70 -13.15 3.40
N GLY A 231 -5.96 -12.95 3.78
CA GLY A 231 -7.11 -13.15 2.90
C GLY A 231 -7.13 -12.17 1.72
N ASP A 232 -6.84 -10.89 1.97
CA ASP A 232 -6.75 -9.87 0.94
C ASP A 232 -5.61 -10.15 -0.05
N THR A 233 -4.46 -10.61 0.47
CA THR A 233 -3.31 -11.03 -0.35
C THR A 233 -3.63 -12.27 -1.18
N LEU A 234 -4.35 -13.23 -0.61
CA LEU A 234 -4.83 -14.42 -1.33
C LEU A 234 -5.77 -14.01 -2.46
N ASP A 235 -6.77 -13.17 -2.18
CA ASP A 235 -7.72 -12.68 -3.18
C ASP A 235 -7.00 -11.90 -4.29
N LEU A 236 -6.02 -11.07 -3.95
CA LEU A 236 -5.14 -10.40 -4.92
C LEU A 236 -4.48 -11.43 -5.83
N TYR A 237 -3.81 -12.45 -5.30
CA TYR A 237 -3.16 -13.47 -6.13
C TYR A 237 -4.16 -14.34 -6.91
N GLU A 238 -5.36 -14.56 -6.39
CA GLU A 238 -6.38 -15.32 -7.12
C GLU A 238 -6.96 -14.53 -8.30
N ASN A 239 -7.10 -13.22 -8.17
CA ASN A 239 -7.66 -12.32 -9.17
C ASN A 239 -6.59 -11.70 -10.09
N PHE A 240 -5.33 -11.67 -9.67
CA PHE A 240 -4.25 -11.06 -10.43
C PHE A 240 -3.97 -11.84 -11.70
N VAL A 241 -4.01 -11.10 -12.80
CA VAL A 241 -3.64 -11.55 -14.13
C VAL A 241 -2.43 -10.72 -14.56
N ASP A 242 -1.36 -11.41 -14.94
CA ASP A 242 -0.13 -10.73 -15.38
C ASP A 242 -0.38 -9.89 -16.63
N PHE A 243 0.43 -8.85 -16.79
CA PHE A 243 0.30 -7.86 -17.85
C PHE A 243 1.52 -7.90 -18.77
N ARG A 244 1.31 -7.49 -20.03
CA ARG A 244 2.39 -7.49 -21.01
C ARG A 244 3.25 -6.25 -20.84
N ARG A 245 4.52 -6.49 -20.54
CA ARG A 245 5.59 -5.49 -20.61
C ARG A 245 6.07 -5.38 -22.05
N GLY A 246 6.60 -4.22 -22.44
CA GLY A 246 7.14 -4.02 -23.79
C GLY A 246 8.21 -2.93 -23.82
N GLU A 247 9.10 -3.00 -24.81
CA GLU A 247 10.27 -2.10 -24.95
C GLU A 247 9.93 -0.60 -25.05
N GLN A 248 8.67 -0.28 -25.34
CA GLN A 248 8.18 1.10 -25.44
C GLN A 248 7.42 1.57 -24.20
N GLY A 249 7.08 0.68 -23.27
CA GLY A 249 6.25 1.00 -22.10
C GLY A 249 6.82 2.15 -21.28
N LEU A 250 8.08 2.06 -20.89
CA LEU A 250 8.76 3.12 -20.13
C LEU A 250 8.79 4.46 -20.88
N LYS A 251 9.00 4.44 -22.21
CA LYS A 251 9.00 5.66 -23.04
C LYS A 251 7.61 6.30 -23.10
N LEU A 252 6.56 5.48 -23.19
CA LEU A 252 5.17 5.94 -23.16
C LEU A 252 4.82 6.52 -21.80
N ALA A 253 5.18 5.85 -20.70
CA ALA A 253 4.96 6.32 -19.33
C ALA A 253 5.63 7.69 -19.10
N LYS A 254 6.91 7.85 -19.48
CA LYS A 254 7.64 9.13 -19.38
C LYS A 254 6.96 10.24 -20.18
N LYS A 255 6.57 9.95 -21.43
CA LYS A 255 5.87 10.91 -22.28
C LYS A 255 4.51 11.31 -21.71
N SER A 256 3.76 10.37 -21.16
CA SER A 256 2.45 10.66 -20.53
C SER A 256 2.65 11.57 -19.33
N LEU A 257 3.62 11.29 -18.46
CA LEU A 257 3.97 12.11 -17.30
C LEU A 257 4.35 13.55 -17.71
N GLU A 258 5.17 13.72 -18.76
CA GLU A 258 5.53 15.04 -19.31
C GLU A 258 4.30 15.83 -19.82
N ASN A 259 3.27 15.14 -20.31
CA ASN A 259 2.03 15.76 -20.76
C ASN A 259 1.02 15.99 -19.63
N GLY A 260 1.39 15.70 -18.38
CA GLY A 260 0.49 15.83 -17.23
C GLY A 260 -0.63 14.80 -17.21
N THR A 261 -0.46 13.66 -17.89
CA THR A 261 -1.42 12.55 -17.91
C THR A 261 -0.73 11.31 -17.35
N PHE A 262 -1.24 10.70 -16.29
CA PHE A 262 -0.58 9.52 -15.72
C PHE A 262 -1.60 8.49 -15.27
N THR A 263 -1.43 7.23 -15.68
CA THR A 263 -2.43 6.19 -15.43
C THR A 263 -1.83 5.06 -14.60
N PHE A 264 -2.50 4.77 -13.49
CA PHE A 264 -2.25 3.59 -12.67
C PHE A 264 -3.28 2.50 -12.95
N ILE A 265 -2.83 1.26 -12.90
CA ILE A 265 -3.68 0.08 -12.73
C ILE A 265 -3.42 -0.46 -11.32
N VAL A 266 -4.36 -0.26 -10.41
CA VAL A 266 -4.23 -0.77 -9.04
C VAL A 266 -4.87 -2.14 -8.96
N HIS A 267 -4.07 -3.14 -8.58
CA HIS A 267 -4.51 -4.50 -8.30
C HIS A 267 -4.73 -4.67 -6.80
N ASP A 268 -5.95 -5.03 -6.39
CA ASP A 268 -6.29 -5.35 -5.00
C ASP A 268 -7.19 -6.61 -4.93
N SER A 269 -7.68 -6.95 -3.73
CA SER A 269 -8.58 -8.10 -3.53
C SER A 269 -9.91 -8.02 -4.29
N LYS A 270 -10.29 -6.84 -4.81
CA LYS A 270 -11.49 -6.63 -5.64
C LYS A 270 -11.18 -6.69 -7.13
N GLY A 271 -9.92 -6.82 -7.52
CA GLY A 271 -9.46 -6.91 -8.90
C GLY A 271 -8.63 -5.70 -9.32
N SER A 272 -8.59 -5.43 -10.61
CA SER A 272 -7.79 -4.34 -11.20
C SER A 272 -8.67 -3.13 -11.51
N THR A 273 -8.26 -1.96 -11.03
CA THR A 273 -8.95 -0.69 -11.30
C THR A 273 -8.00 0.29 -11.98
N GLU A 274 -8.44 0.89 -13.09
CA GLU A 274 -7.70 1.98 -13.74
C GLU A 274 -7.98 3.32 -13.04
N ILE A 275 -6.92 4.08 -12.78
CA ILE A 275 -6.96 5.38 -12.12
C ILE A 275 -6.13 6.33 -12.97
N SER A 276 -6.76 7.41 -13.44
CA SER A 276 -6.08 8.46 -14.17
C SER A 276 -5.86 9.66 -13.25
N GLY A 277 -4.62 10.11 -13.17
CA GLY A 277 -4.21 11.40 -12.64
C GLY A 277 -4.07 12.44 -13.74
#